data_AF-A0A7W7VPV2-F1
#
_entry.id   AF-A0A7W7VPV2-F1
#
_cell.length_a   1.000
_cell.length_b   1.000
_cell.length_c   1.000
_cell.angle_alpha   90.00
_cell.angle_beta   90.00
_cell.angle_gamma   90.00
#
_symmetry.space_group_name_H-M   'P 1'
#
loop_
_entity.id
_entity.type
_entity.pdbx_description
1 polymer ?
#
loop_
_entity_poly.entity_id
_entity_poly.type
_entity_poly.pdbx_seq_one_letter_code
_entity_poly.pdbx_strand_id
1 'polypeptide(L)'
;MRGSRVAGALVLLATLSACGRGTVSAQIPPLTPSSPPPPSLSNSVSAPSSPFPRPEATVGPDLPKKKAKGCAVTKLRSRGEMPPDVNEQFRQEQLNPDDWYGAGGLWTLLDTTDTAYKRSGGIVTLRTVWWRDHDEALTVEAVATKTGETVRGESPGPYPVPGVQPISLPLPHLGCWHVTATFGETKVSFITDVSRLAGPD
;
A
#
# COMPACT_ATOMS: atom_id res chain seq x y z
N MET A 1 -26.16 48.34 13.58
CA MET A 1 -24.74 48.58 13.25
C MET A 1 -24.34 47.52 12.23
N ARG A 2 -24.55 47.76 10.92
CA ARG A 2 -23.54 48.11 9.91
C ARG A 2 -22.20 47.37 10.07
N GLY A 3 -21.91 46.49 9.10
CA GLY A 3 -20.60 45.89 8.89
C GLY A 3 -20.46 45.37 7.46
N SER A 4 -20.14 46.27 6.53
CA SER A 4 -19.74 45.98 5.14
C SER A 4 -18.55 45.04 5.09
N ARG A 5 -18.52 44.10 4.14
CA ARG A 5 -17.27 43.51 3.65
C ARG A 5 -17.25 43.43 2.12
N VAL A 6 -16.10 43.84 1.63
CA VAL A 6 -15.72 44.25 0.28
C VAL A 6 -15.62 43.04 -0.65
N ALA A 7 -16.17 43.18 -1.86
CA ALA A 7 -15.96 42.27 -2.96
C ALA A 7 -14.59 42.59 -3.61
N GLY A 8 -13.67 41.63 -3.58
CA GLY A 8 -12.40 41.69 -4.29
C GLY A 8 -12.49 40.84 -5.55
N ALA A 9 -12.50 41.49 -6.72
CA ALA A 9 -12.42 40.83 -8.02
C ALA A 9 -10.97 40.40 -8.28
N LEU A 10 -10.76 39.11 -8.53
CA LEU A 10 -9.46 38.55 -8.92
C LEU A 10 -9.44 38.36 -10.46
N VAL A 11 -8.54 39.09 -11.12
CA VAL A 11 -8.29 39.00 -12.56
C VAL A 11 -7.36 37.81 -12.83
N LEU A 12 -7.84 36.81 -13.57
CA LEU A 12 -7.04 35.71 -14.09
C LEU A 12 -6.51 36.08 -15.48
N LEU A 13 -5.21 36.37 -15.56
CA LEU A 13 -4.46 36.44 -16.81
C LEU A 13 -4.18 35.02 -17.31
N ALA A 14 -4.77 34.65 -18.44
CA ALA A 14 -4.47 33.43 -19.16
C ALA A 14 -3.21 33.63 -20.03
N THR A 15 -2.11 32.95 -19.71
CA THR A 15 -0.94 32.84 -20.58
C THR A 15 -1.01 31.54 -21.38
N LEU A 16 -1.25 31.68 -22.68
CA LEU A 16 -1.19 30.60 -23.67
C LEU A 16 0.28 30.33 -24.04
N SER A 17 0.87 29.26 -23.52
CA SER A 17 2.17 28.77 -23.99
C SER A 17 1.97 27.78 -25.16
N ALA A 18 2.39 28.23 -26.34
CA ALA A 18 2.36 27.47 -27.58
C ALA A 18 3.27 26.23 -27.50
N CYS A 19 2.71 25.04 -27.75
CA CYS A 19 3.46 23.80 -27.92
C CYS A 19 4.07 23.74 -29.34
N GLY A 20 5.40 23.85 -29.43
CA GLY A 20 6.16 23.54 -30.64
C GLY A 20 6.23 22.03 -30.87
N ARG A 21 5.77 21.55 -32.03
CA ARG A 21 5.93 20.16 -32.48
C ARG A 21 7.35 19.94 -32.99
N GLY A 22 8.18 19.26 -32.20
CA GLY A 22 9.46 18.71 -32.65
C GLY A 22 9.24 17.31 -33.23
N THR A 23 9.40 17.16 -34.54
CA THR A 23 9.39 15.87 -35.24
C THR A 23 10.73 15.17 -35.01
N VAL A 24 10.77 14.12 -34.18
CA VAL A 24 11.96 13.29 -33.99
C VAL A 24 11.94 12.17 -35.03
N SER A 25 12.86 12.26 -35.99
CA SER A 25 13.10 11.22 -36.99
C SER A 25 13.88 10.07 -36.33
N ALA A 26 13.23 8.91 -36.19
CA ALA A 26 13.86 7.71 -35.64
C ALA A 26 14.68 7.00 -36.74
N GLN A 27 15.99 7.03 -36.60
CA GLN A 27 16.94 6.31 -37.44
C GLN A 27 17.07 4.87 -36.92
N ILE A 28 16.61 3.90 -37.71
CA ILE A 28 16.66 2.47 -37.36
C ILE A 28 18.09 1.96 -37.56
N PRO A 29 18.76 1.41 -36.53
CA PRO A 29 20.08 0.81 -36.69
C PRO A 29 19.98 -0.57 -37.36
N PRO A 30 21.01 -0.99 -38.12
CA PRO A 30 21.04 -2.27 -38.81
C PRO A 30 21.16 -3.44 -37.83
N LEU A 31 20.40 -4.51 -38.11
CA LEU A 31 20.40 -5.77 -37.37
C LEU A 31 21.70 -6.53 -37.60
N THR A 32 22.48 -6.75 -36.54
CA THR A 32 23.62 -7.67 -36.52
C THR A 32 23.14 -9.11 -36.31
N PRO A 33 23.70 -10.10 -37.04
CA PRO A 33 23.36 -11.51 -36.86
C PRO A 33 23.90 -12.05 -35.53
N SER A 34 23.04 -12.74 -34.78
CA SER A 34 23.31 -13.29 -33.45
C SER A 34 24.02 -14.65 -33.55
N SER A 35 25.11 -14.82 -32.79
CA SER A 35 25.85 -16.08 -32.66
C SER A 35 25.08 -17.12 -31.83
N PRO A 36 25.27 -18.43 -32.09
CA PRO A 36 24.63 -19.49 -31.33
C PRO A 36 25.15 -19.58 -29.88
N PRO A 37 24.30 -19.95 -28.91
CA PRO A 37 24.69 -20.06 -27.51
C PRO A 37 25.56 -21.31 -27.24
N PRO A 38 26.47 -21.25 -26.26
CA PRO A 38 27.24 -22.41 -25.81
C PRO A 38 26.37 -23.41 -25.03
N PRO A 39 26.78 -24.69 -24.95
CA PRO A 39 26.05 -25.73 -24.23
C PRO A 39 26.10 -25.53 -22.71
N SER A 40 24.93 -25.55 -22.07
CA SER A 40 24.79 -25.47 -20.61
C SER A 40 25.15 -26.80 -19.94
N LEU A 41 26.13 -26.77 -19.04
CA LEU A 41 26.44 -27.85 -18.10
C LEU A 41 25.47 -27.78 -16.90
N SER A 42 24.56 -28.74 -16.80
CA SER A 42 23.67 -28.92 -15.66
C SER A 42 24.42 -29.53 -14.47
N ASN A 43 24.81 -28.70 -13.50
CA ASN A 43 25.19 -29.17 -12.17
C ASN A 43 23.97 -29.07 -11.24
N SER A 44 23.29 -30.19 -11.01
CA SER A 44 22.31 -30.34 -9.94
C SER A 44 23.02 -30.42 -8.59
N VAL A 45 23.08 -29.30 -7.88
CA VAL A 45 23.45 -29.26 -6.47
C VAL A 45 22.17 -29.26 -5.65
N SER A 46 21.92 -30.37 -4.94
CA SER A 46 20.82 -30.48 -3.98
C SER A 46 21.09 -29.56 -2.79
N ALA A 47 20.23 -28.55 -2.60
CA ALA A 47 20.32 -27.62 -1.49
C ALA A 47 19.83 -28.27 -0.17
N PRO A 48 20.55 -28.11 0.95
CA PRO A 48 20.10 -28.55 2.27
C PRO A 48 19.02 -27.60 2.81
N SER A 49 17.82 -28.14 3.04
CA SER A 49 16.70 -27.44 3.68
C SER A 49 16.88 -27.37 5.19
N SER A 50 17.53 -26.32 5.68
CA SER A 50 17.48 -25.95 7.11
C SER A 50 16.18 -25.21 7.41
N PRO A 51 15.40 -25.61 8.44
CA PRO A 51 14.18 -24.93 8.85
C PRO A 51 14.55 -23.76 9.77
N PHE A 52 14.89 -22.61 9.19
CA PHE A 52 14.93 -21.38 9.98
C PHE A 52 13.49 -20.99 10.37
N PRO A 53 13.25 -20.58 11.63
CA PRO A 53 11.95 -20.10 12.06
C PRO A 53 11.57 -18.86 11.23
N ARG A 54 10.45 -18.95 10.51
CA ARG A 54 9.97 -17.89 9.61
C ARG A 54 9.44 -16.71 10.42
N PRO A 55 9.75 -15.46 10.04
CA PRO A 55 9.16 -14.29 10.66
C PRO A 55 7.70 -14.14 10.21
N GLU A 56 6.78 -14.78 10.93
CA GLU A 56 5.35 -14.51 10.80
C GLU A 56 4.97 -13.43 11.83
N ALA A 57 4.77 -12.21 11.37
CA ALA A 57 4.14 -11.17 12.19
C ALA A 57 2.63 -11.33 12.12
N THR A 58 2.12 -12.33 12.84
CA THR A 58 0.69 -12.30 13.16
C THR A 58 0.45 -11.15 14.12
N VAL A 59 -0.04 -10.09 13.55
CA VAL A 59 -0.72 -9.03 14.26
C VAL A 59 -2.04 -9.62 14.79
N GLY A 60 -1.99 -10.24 15.97
CA GLY A 60 -3.10 -10.98 16.58
C GLY A 60 -3.15 -10.82 18.10
N PRO A 61 -4.26 -11.19 18.77
CA PRO A 61 -5.05 -10.24 19.55
C PRO A 61 -4.76 -10.25 21.06
N ASP A 62 -5.35 -9.28 21.74
CA ASP A 62 -6.12 -9.56 22.96
C ASP A 62 -7.31 -8.59 23.02
N LEU A 63 -8.52 -9.14 22.92
CA LEU A 63 -9.75 -8.43 23.24
C LEU A 63 -10.10 -8.64 24.72
N PRO A 64 -10.20 -7.58 25.53
CA PRO A 64 -11.03 -7.61 26.73
C PRO A 64 -12.27 -6.72 26.61
N LYS A 65 -13.40 -7.42 26.53
CA LYS A 65 -14.69 -7.16 27.21
C LYS A 65 -15.05 -5.69 27.51
N LYS A 66 -15.44 -4.94 26.48
CA LYS A 66 -16.62 -4.08 26.66
C LYS A 66 -17.34 -3.95 25.33
N LYS A 67 -18.67 -4.12 25.39
CA LYS A 67 -19.61 -3.97 24.28
C LYS A 67 -19.54 -2.55 23.71
N ALA A 68 -18.50 -2.22 22.96
CA ALA A 68 -18.52 -1.07 22.07
C ALA A 68 -19.31 -1.50 20.83
N LYS A 69 -20.24 -0.67 20.37
CA LYS A 69 -20.95 -0.84 19.09
C LYS A 69 -20.01 -0.64 17.88
N GLY A 70 -18.78 -1.11 17.94
CA GLY A 70 -17.72 -0.93 16.95
C GLY A 70 -16.85 -2.17 16.86
N CYS A 71 -16.06 -2.25 15.79
CA CYS A 71 -15.20 -3.40 15.56
C CYS A 71 -14.21 -3.61 16.70
N ALA A 72 -13.80 -4.85 16.91
CA ALA A 72 -12.58 -5.20 17.64
C ALA A 72 -11.35 -4.74 16.83
N VAL A 73 -11.21 -3.42 16.61
CA VAL A 73 -10.08 -2.85 15.88
C VAL A 73 -8.82 -3.30 16.59
N THR A 74 -7.96 -3.98 15.85
CA THR A 74 -6.75 -4.53 16.44
C THR A 74 -5.79 -3.37 16.66
N LYS A 75 -5.68 -2.89 17.90
CA LYS A 75 -4.53 -2.08 18.29
C LYS A 75 -3.32 -3.00 18.29
N LEU A 76 -2.47 -2.86 17.28
CA LEU A 76 -1.19 -3.56 17.20
C LEU A 76 -0.40 -3.37 18.50
N ARG A 77 -0.20 -4.45 19.26
CA ARG A 77 0.49 -4.41 20.56
C ARG A 77 2.00 -4.18 20.43
N SER A 78 2.58 -4.53 19.28
CA SER A 78 3.98 -4.29 18.96
C SER A 78 4.08 -3.87 17.50
N ARG A 79 4.84 -2.80 17.23
CA ARG A 79 5.11 -2.29 15.87
C ARG A 79 5.93 -3.25 15.01
N GLY A 80 6.51 -4.28 15.62
CA GLY A 80 7.70 -4.96 15.09
C GLY A 80 8.94 -4.14 15.41
N GLU A 81 10.10 -4.78 15.51
CA GLU A 81 11.37 -4.06 15.52
C GLU A 81 11.75 -3.79 14.07
N MET A 82 11.82 -2.52 13.70
CA MET A 82 12.19 -2.13 12.34
C MET A 82 13.69 -2.38 12.14
N PRO A 83 14.09 -3.17 11.13
CA PRO A 83 15.50 -3.38 10.83
C PRO A 83 16.25 -2.04 10.67
N PRO A 84 17.51 -1.92 11.14
CA PRO A 84 18.24 -0.65 11.13
C PRO A 84 18.38 0.00 9.74
N ASP A 85 18.52 -0.82 8.70
CA ASP A 85 18.57 -0.44 7.29
C ASP A 85 17.21 0.10 6.80
N VAL A 86 16.11 -0.56 7.15
CA VAL A 86 14.74 -0.07 6.87
C VAL A 86 14.50 1.27 7.58
N ASN A 87 14.90 1.38 8.84
CA ASN A 87 14.73 2.61 9.62
C ASN A 87 15.58 3.78 9.06
N GLU A 88 16.78 3.52 8.55
CA GLU A 88 17.59 4.53 7.86
C GLU A 88 16.90 5.00 6.58
N GLN A 89 16.35 4.08 5.79
CA GLN A 89 15.61 4.41 4.57
C GLN A 89 14.37 5.27 4.88
N PHE A 90 13.62 4.97 5.93
CA PHE A 90 12.48 5.78 6.37
C PHE A 90 12.89 7.21 6.71
N ARG A 91 14.03 7.37 7.42
CA ARG A 91 14.56 8.70 7.75
C ARG A 91 14.96 9.48 6.50
N GLN A 92 15.53 8.82 5.48
CA GLN A 92 15.83 9.45 4.19
C GLN A 92 14.57 9.89 3.44
N GLU A 93 13.49 9.11 3.54
CA GLU A 93 12.18 9.42 2.96
C GLU A 93 11.35 10.40 3.80
N GLN A 94 11.89 10.90 4.93
CA GLN A 94 11.19 11.77 5.89
C GLN A 94 9.91 11.13 6.46
N LEU A 95 9.91 9.81 6.57
CA LEU A 95 8.85 9.04 7.22
C LEU A 95 9.19 8.88 8.70
N ASN A 96 8.17 8.98 9.56
CA ASN A 96 8.32 8.70 10.98
C ASN A 96 8.15 7.19 11.23
N PRO A 97 9.20 6.45 11.59
CA PRO A 97 9.13 4.99 11.77
C PRO A 97 8.13 4.57 12.85
N ASP A 98 7.82 5.47 13.80
CA ASP A 98 6.86 5.23 14.86
C ASP A 98 5.40 5.10 14.38
N ASP A 99 5.10 5.56 13.16
CA ASP A 99 3.74 5.50 12.62
C ASP A 99 3.45 4.20 11.85
N TRP A 100 4.47 3.35 11.68
CA TRP A 100 4.41 2.15 10.86
C TRP A 100 4.40 0.86 11.68
N TYR A 101 3.76 -0.16 11.11
CA TYR A 101 3.54 -1.45 11.75
C TYR A 101 3.85 -2.56 10.76
N GLY A 102 4.64 -3.55 11.17
CA GLY A 102 5.08 -4.59 10.24
C GLY A 102 6.12 -5.51 10.82
N ALA A 103 6.77 -6.25 9.93
CA ALA A 103 7.96 -7.05 10.23
C ALA A 103 8.68 -7.44 8.95
N GLY A 104 9.94 -7.88 9.10
CA GLY A 104 10.80 -8.23 7.99
C GLY A 104 10.89 -7.05 7.02
N GLY A 105 10.41 -7.26 5.80
CA GLY A 105 10.39 -6.28 4.73
C GLY A 105 9.07 -5.56 4.48
N LEU A 106 8.00 -5.86 5.23
CA LEU A 106 6.65 -5.36 4.96
C LEU A 106 6.11 -4.53 6.12
N TRP A 107 5.75 -3.28 5.83
CA TRP A 107 5.28 -2.30 6.82
C TRP A 107 4.04 -1.56 6.32
N THR A 108 3.13 -1.14 7.19
CA THR A 108 1.91 -0.40 6.82
C THR A 108 1.61 0.76 7.75
N LEU A 109 0.98 1.82 7.22
CA LEU A 109 0.38 2.91 7.98
C LEU A 109 -1.08 2.58 8.32
N LEU A 110 -1.39 2.37 9.60
CA LEU A 110 -2.77 2.09 10.03
C LEU A 110 -3.67 3.33 9.99
N ASP A 111 -3.10 4.52 10.13
CA ASP A 111 -3.87 5.78 10.11
C ASP A 111 -4.55 6.01 8.75
N THR A 112 -4.04 5.41 7.68
CA THR A 112 -4.70 5.47 6.37
C THR A 112 -5.94 4.57 6.28
N THR A 113 -6.19 3.72 7.28
CA THR A 113 -7.23 2.70 7.21
C THR A 113 -8.61 3.16 7.69
N ASP A 114 -8.72 4.38 8.22
CA ASP A 114 -9.99 5.02 8.59
C ASP A 114 -10.55 5.90 7.44
N THR A 115 -9.73 6.17 6.42
CA THR A 115 -10.04 7.02 5.29
C THR A 115 -10.50 6.18 4.11
N ALA A 116 -11.76 5.76 4.16
CA ALA A 116 -12.42 5.22 3.00
C ALA A 116 -13.13 6.33 2.21
N TYR A 117 -13.16 6.25 0.88
CA TYR A 117 -13.89 7.21 0.04
C TYR A 117 -14.91 6.50 -0.82
N LYS A 118 -15.98 7.20 -1.16
CA LYS A 118 -17.03 6.65 -2.01
C LYS A 118 -16.59 6.74 -3.46
N ARG A 119 -16.62 5.61 -4.16
CA ARG A 119 -16.50 5.53 -5.61
C ARG A 119 -17.90 5.55 -6.24
N SER A 120 -17.97 5.85 -7.53
CA SER A 120 -19.21 5.69 -8.30
C SER A 120 -19.78 4.27 -8.14
N GLY A 121 -21.11 4.15 -8.11
CA GLY A 121 -21.78 2.86 -7.93
C GLY A 121 -21.91 2.37 -6.49
N GLY A 122 -21.57 3.19 -5.48
CA GLY A 122 -21.78 2.86 -4.07
C GLY A 122 -20.66 2.04 -3.43
N ILE A 123 -19.62 1.71 -4.18
CA ILE A 123 -18.42 1.02 -3.68
C ILE A 123 -17.64 1.97 -2.77
N VAL A 124 -17.24 1.48 -1.61
CA VAL A 124 -16.39 2.18 -0.66
C VAL A 124 -14.95 1.74 -0.89
N THR A 125 -14.04 2.64 -1.22
CA THR A 125 -12.63 2.27 -1.42
C THR A 125 -11.82 2.62 -0.18
N LEU A 126 -11.24 1.61 0.46
CA LEU A 126 -10.28 1.76 1.53
C LEU A 126 -8.88 1.85 0.92
N ARG A 127 -8.14 2.92 1.19
CA ARG A 127 -6.72 3.01 0.82
C ARG A 127 -5.86 2.52 1.97
N THR A 128 -4.84 1.75 1.65
CA THR A 128 -3.83 1.30 2.59
C THR A 128 -2.47 1.62 2.00
N VAL A 129 -1.53 2.00 2.84
CA VAL A 129 -0.18 2.38 2.42
C VAL A 129 0.80 1.38 2.99
N TRP A 130 1.50 0.69 2.09
CA TRP A 130 2.49 -0.33 2.41
C TRP A 130 3.88 0.14 2.03
N TRP A 131 4.89 -0.18 2.81
CA TRP A 131 6.29 -0.02 2.46
C TRP A 131 6.92 -1.40 2.30
N ARG A 132 7.79 -1.55 1.30
CA ARG A 132 8.48 -2.78 0.95
C ARG A 132 9.98 -2.53 0.79
N ASP A 133 10.81 -3.45 1.25
CA ASP A 133 12.28 -3.36 1.15
C ASP A 133 12.87 -3.92 -0.16
N HIS A 134 12.16 -4.80 -0.88
CA HIS A 134 12.67 -5.40 -2.12
C HIS A 134 11.59 -5.70 -3.17
N ASP A 135 12.02 -6.18 -4.34
CA ASP A 135 11.12 -6.51 -5.44
C ASP A 135 10.46 -7.89 -5.24
N GLU A 136 9.27 -7.87 -4.65
CA GLU A 136 8.42 -9.05 -4.53
C GLU A 136 6.93 -8.67 -4.65
N ALA A 137 6.11 -9.63 -5.05
CA ALA A 137 4.68 -9.43 -5.22
C ALA A 137 3.98 -9.23 -3.86
N LEU A 138 3.41 -8.04 -3.67
CA LEU A 138 2.52 -7.75 -2.55
C LEU A 138 1.07 -8.13 -2.91
N THR A 139 0.48 -9.05 -2.16
CA THR A 139 -0.94 -9.35 -2.24
C THR A 139 -1.65 -8.89 -0.97
N VAL A 140 -2.70 -8.08 -1.12
CA VAL A 140 -3.53 -7.64 0.00
C VAL A 140 -4.95 -8.15 -0.21
N GLU A 141 -5.54 -8.72 0.83
CA GLU A 141 -6.92 -9.20 0.84
C GLU A 141 -7.63 -8.65 2.08
N ALA A 142 -8.93 -8.44 1.98
CA ALA A 142 -9.76 -8.06 3.11
C ALA A 142 -10.99 -8.96 3.19
N VAL A 143 -11.26 -9.47 4.39
CA VAL A 143 -12.40 -10.33 4.67
C VAL A 143 -13.35 -9.61 5.63
N ALA A 144 -14.59 -9.41 5.22
CA ALA A 144 -15.62 -8.84 6.08
C ALA A 144 -15.88 -9.76 7.27
N THR A 145 -15.70 -9.27 8.49
CA THR A 145 -15.77 -10.14 9.68
C THR A 145 -17.17 -10.70 9.95
N LYS A 146 -18.21 -10.05 9.43
CA LYS A 146 -19.61 -10.44 9.61
C LYS A 146 -20.10 -11.42 8.54
N THR A 147 -19.74 -11.20 7.29
CA THR A 147 -20.28 -11.94 6.13
C THR A 147 -19.30 -12.96 5.57
N GLY A 148 -18.00 -12.83 5.88
CA GLY A 148 -16.94 -13.61 5.24
C GLY A 148 -16.65 -13.18 3.80
N GLU A 149 -17.29 -12.11 3.31
CA GLU A 149 -17.06 -11.58 1.97
C GLU A 149 -15.60 -11.16 1.81
N THR A 150 -14.98 -11.59 0.71
CA THR A 150 -13.55 -11.36 0.46
C THR A 150 -13.37 -10.42 -0.72
N VAL A 151 -12.51 -9.43 -0.56
CA VAL A 151 -12.09 -8.53 -1.62
C VAL A 151 -10.57 -8.53 -1.74
N ARG A 152 -10.07 -8.38 -2.96
CA ARG A 152 -8.65 -8.29 -3.24
C ARG A 152 -8.25 -6.83 -3.47
N GLY A 153 -7.12 -6.46 -2.92
CA GLY A 153 -6.51 -5.16 -3.09
C GLY A 153 -5.96 -4.99 -4.51
N GLU A 154 -6.12 -3.78 -5.03
CA GLU A 154 -5.61 -3.37 -6.34
C GLU A 154 -4.49 -2.36 -6.14
N SER A 155 -3.38 -2.56 -6.85
CA SER A 155 -2.32 -1.56 -6.98
C SER A 155 -2.44 -0.85 -8.31
N PRO A 156 -2.35 0.49 -8.37
CA PRO A 156 -2.53 1.24 -9.62
C PRO A 156 -1.34 1.13 -10.59
N GLY A 157 -0.25 0.45 -10.23
CA GLY A 157 0.92 0.25 -11.09
C GLY A 157 2.12 -0.29 -10.31
N PRO A 158 3.28 -0.45 -10.97
CA PRO A 158 4.53 -0.76 -10.29
C PRO A 158 5.00 0.43 -9.45
N TYR A 159 5.55 0.15 -8.28
CA TYR A 159 6.13 1.14 -7.37
C TYR A 159 7.62 0.86 -7.14
N PRO A 160 8.45 1.90 -6.94
CA PRO A 160 9.86 1.72 -6.61
C PRO A 160 10.07 0.83 -5.38
N VAL A 161 11.22 0.14 -5.37
CA VAL A 161 11.69 -0.69 -4.26
C VAL A 161 13.15 -0.32 -3.95
N PRO A 162 13.53 -0.18 -2.66
CA PRO A 162 12.62 -0.08 -1.52
C PRO A 162 11.69 1.13 -1.65
N GLY A 163 10.48 1.05 -1.08
CA GLY A 163 9.57 2.19 -1.12
C GLY A 163 8.10 1.89 -0.84
N VAL A 164 7.32 2.97 -0.92
CA VAL A 164 5.89 3.00 -0.62
C VAL A 164 5.04 2.54 -1.82
N GLN A 165 4.11 1.62 -1.56
CA GLN A 165 3.08 1.14 -2.48
C GLN A 165 1.68 1.30 -1.86
N PRO A 166 0.85 2.23 -2.36
CA PRO A 166 -0.56 2.30 -2.01
C PRO A 166 -1.35 1.15 -2.65
N ILE A 167 -2.28 0.61 -1.88
CA ILE A 167 -3.21 -0.44 -2.29
C ILE A 167 -4.64 0.02 -1.99
N SER A 168 -5.54 -0.15 -2.96
CA SER A 168 -6.96 0.16 -2.84
C SER A 168 -7.78 -1.11 -2.67
N LEU A 169 -8.62 -1.17 -1.64
CA LEU A 169 -9.55 -2.27 -1.38
C LEU A 169 -10.98 -1.81 -1.73
N PRO A 170 -11.63 -2.38 -2.76
CA PRO A 170 -12.98 -2.01 -3.16
C PRO A 170 -14.02 -2.72 -2.28
N LEU A 171 -14.34 -2.11 -1.15
CA LEU A 171 -15.29 -2.64 -0.18
C LEU A 171 -16.74 -2.42 -0.66
N PRO A 172 -17.56 -3.48 -0.74
CA PRO A 172 -18.96 -3.40 -1.16
C PRO A 172 -19.84 -2.72 -0.10
N HIS A 173 -19.40 -2.71 1.16
CA HIS A 173 -20.13 -2.12 2.27
C HIS A 173 -19.19 -1.63 3.38
N LEU A 174 -19.71 -0.74 4.21
CA LEU A 174 -19.10 -0.30 5.46
C LEU A 174 -19.07 -1.44 6.49
N GLY A 175 -18.21 -1.33 7.50
CA GLY A 175 -18.13 -2.23 8.64
C GLY A 175 -16.71 -2.74 8.92
N CYS A 176 -16.63 -3.89 9.57
CA CYS A 176 -15.38 -4.47 10.04
C CYS A 176 -14.75 -5.36 8.98
N TRP A 177 -13.46 -5.12 8.71
CA TRP A 177 -12.69 -5.88 7.73
C TRP A 177 -11.39 -6.37 8.36
N HIS A 178 -11.11 -7.67 8.20
CA HIS A 178 -9.81 -8.26 8.50
C HIS A 178 -8.95 -8.16 7.24
N VAL A 179 -7.98 -7.25 7.26
CA VAL A 179 -7.03 -7.02 6.18
C VAL A 179 -5.81 -7.91 6.40
N THR A 180 -5.34 -8.56 5.35
CA THR A 180 -4.13 -9.38 5.35
C THR A 180 -3.31 -9.04 4.13
N ALA A 181 -2.04 -8.68 4.35
CA ALA A 181 -1.04 -8.53 3.31
C ALA A 181 -0.01 -9.65 3.39
N THR A 182 0.39 -10.14 2.23
CA THR A 182 1.43 -11.16 2.06
C THR A 182 2.47 -10.61 1.10
N PHE A 183 3.73 -10.72 1.50
CA PHE A 183 4.93 -10.29 0.77
C PHE A 183 6.00 -11.35 0.99
N GLY A 184 6.06 -12.30 0.03
CA GLY A 184 6.83 -13.53 0.16
C GLY A 184 6.38 -14.38 1.33
N GLU A 185 7.32 -14.63 2.25
CA GLU A 185 7.03 -15.36 3.49
C GLU A 185 6.48 -14.45 4.60
N THR A 186 6.55 -13.13 4.43
CA THR A 186 6.08 -12.17 5.42
C THR A 186 4.57 -11.99 5.29
N LYS A 187 3.87 -12.10 6.42
CA LYS A 187 2.44 -11.85 6.52
C LYS A 187 2.17 -10.79 7.59
N VAL A 188 1.37 -9.79 7.23
CA VAL A 188 0.91 -8.73 8.14
C VAL A 188 -0.60 -8.65 8.06
N SER A 189 -1.29 -8.68 9.19
CA SER A 189 -2.77 -8.61 9.23
C SER A 189 -3.26 -7.52 10.18
N PHE A 190 -4.51 -7.10 10.10
CA PHE A 190 -5.15 -6.26 11.13
C PHE A 190 -6.67 -6.19 10.89
N ILE A 191 -7.43 -5.86 11.94
CA ILE A 191 -8.86 -5.55 11.81
C ILE A 191 -9.05 -4.04 11.83
N THR A 192 -9.73 -3.50 10.82
CA THR A 192 -10.14 -2.09 10.73
C THR A 192 -11.66 -1.93 10.73
N ASP A 193 -12.14 -0.77 11.17
CA ASP A 193 -13.55 -0.35 11.16
C ASP A 193 -13.78 0.75 10.12
N VAL A 194 -14.41 0.38 9.01
CA VAL A 194 -14.75 1.31 7.94
C VAL A 194 -16.15 1.86 8.20
N SER A 195 -16.23 2.86 9.07
CA SER A 195 -17.51 3.41 9.56
C SER A 195 -17.91 4.75 8.95
N ARG A 196 -16.97 5.46 8.31
CA ARG A 196 -17.20 6.79 7.72
C ARG A 196 -16.47 6.94 6.38
N LEU A 197 -16.99 7.86 5.57
CA LEU A 197 -16.33 8.28 4.33
C LEU A 197 -15.52 9.55 4.60
N ALA A 198 -14.32 9.63 4.03
CA ALA A 198 -13.51 10.83 4.01
C ALA A 198 -14.05 11.77 2.92
N GLY A 199 -14.73 12.85 3.32
CA GLY A 199 -15.22 13.91 2.43
C GLY A 199 -16.41 14.68 3.02
N PRO A 200 -16.69 15.91 2.56
CA PRO A 200 -17.95 16.58 2.86
C PRO A 200 -19.10 15.83 2.17
N ASP A 201 -20.19 15.60 2.91
CA ASP A 201 -21.43 15.00 2.41
C ASP A 201 -22.04 15.76 1.22
#